data_AF-A0AAW9CRR5-F1
#
_entry.id   AF-A0AAW9CRR5-F1
#
_cell.length_a   1.000
_cell.length_b   1.000
_cell.length_c   1.000
_cell.angle_alpha   90.00
_cell.angle_beta   90.00
_cell.angle_gamma   90.00
#
_symmetry.space_group_name_H-M   'P 1'
#
loop_
_entity.id
_entity.type
_entity.pdbx_description
1 polymer ?
#
loop_
_entity_poly.entity_id
_entity_poly.type
_entity_poly.pdbx_seq_one_letter_code
_entity_poly.pdbx_strand_id
1 'polypeptide(L)' 'MSAVARRHGVNANQVFGWRKQYQEGSLAAVKAGETVVPASELAAAIKEIKELQRLLGKKTLEVEILKEAVEWGRSKT' A
#
# COMPACT_ATOMS: atom_id res chain seq x y z
N MET A 1 13.29 6.08 26.98
CA MET A 1 11.96 6.52 27.44
C MET A 1 11.32 7.35 26.31
N SER A 2 10.18 6.94 25.74
CA SER A 2 9.54 7.65 24.61
C SER A 2 9.17 9.10 25.00
N ALA A 3 9.42 10.09 24.12
CA ALA A 3 9.05 11.48 24.38
C ALA A 3 7.54 11.67 24.59
N VAL A 4 6.72 10.86 23.89
CA VAL A 4 5.26 10.86 23.98
C VAL A 4 4.79 10.38 25.36
N ALA A 5 5.42 9.33 25.90
CA ALA A 5 5.09 8.78 27.22
C ALA A 5 5.31 9.80 28.35
N ARG A 6 6.44 10.53 28.30
CA ARG A 6 6.76 11.58 29.28
C ARG A 6 5.82 12.78 29.18
N ARG A 7 5.44 13.19 27.97
CA ARG A 7 4.56 14.34 27.73
C ARG A 7 3.14 14.12 28.26
N HIS A 8 2.65 12.88 28.22
CA HIS A 8 1.27 12.56 28.56
C HIS A 8 1.12 11.77 29.87
N GLY A 9 2.22 11.57 30.63
CA GLY A 9 2.19 10.82 31.89
C GLY A 9 1.81 9.34 31.72
N VAL A 10 2.01 8.77 30.52
CA VAL A 10 1.62 7.39 30.19
C VAL A 10 2.84 6.47 30.31
N ASN A 11 2.63 5.24 30.77
CA ASN A 11 3.72 4.27 30.87
C ASN A 11 4.26 3.94 29.47
N ALA A 12 5.59 3.94 29.31
CA ALA A 12 6.23 3.67 28.01
C ALA A 12 5.82 2.30 27.43
N ASN A 13 5.63 1.28 28.26
CA ASN A 13 5.21 -0.05 27.84
C ASN A 13 3.78 -0.06 27.25
N GLN A 14 2.90 0.83 27.73
CA GLN A 14 1.56 1.01 27.14
C GLN A 14 1.64 1.62 25.75
N VAL A 15 2.53 2.60 25.53
CA VAL A 15 2.74 3.21 24.21
C VAL A 15 3.31 2.19 23.21
N PHE A 16 4.21 1.32 23.65
CA PHE A 16 4.73 0.24 22.81
C PHE A 16 3.64 -0.80 22.50
N GLY A 17 2.81 -1.16 23.50
CA GLY A 17 1.67 -2.05 23.32
C GLY A 17 0.66 -1.51 22.30
N TRP A 18 0.27 -0.23 22.41
CA TRP A 18 -0.63 0.42 21.46
C TRP A 18 -0.04 0.53 20.06
N ARG A 19 1.26 0.82 19.94
CA ARG A 19 1.93 0.85 18.62
C ARG A 19 1.89 -0.51 17.95
N LYS A 20 2.18 -1.57 18.71
CA LYS A 20 2.13 -2.95 18.23
C LYS A 20 0.70 -3.32 17.81
N GLN A 21 -0.29 -3.05 18.66
CA GLN A 21 -1.71 -3.28 18.35
C GLN A 21 -2.19 -2.47 17.13
N TYR A 22 -1.72 -1.24 16.95
CA TYR A 22 -2.05 -0.45 15.77
C TYR A 22 -1.42 -1.01 14.48
N GLN A 23 -0.16 -1.45 14.55
CA GLN A 23 0.54 -2.10 13.43
C GLN A 23 -0.08 -3.45 13.06
N GLU A 24 -0.57 -4.18 14.05
CA GLU A 24 -1.26 -5.47 13.90
C GLU A 24 -2.77 -5.30 13.61
N GLY A 25 -3.28 -4.06 13.50
CA GLY A 25 -4.70 -3.78 13.20
C GLY A 25 -5.67 -3.95 14.38
N SER A 26 -5.19 -4.36 15.55
CA SER A 26 -5.97 -4.66 16.75
C SER A 26 -6.59 -3.43 17.44
N LEU A 27 -6.06 -2.21 17.25
CA LEU A 27 -6.56 -1.02 17.96
C LEU A 27 -7.89 -0.45 17.41
N ALA A 28 -8.37 -0.93 16.25
CA ALA A 28 -9.57 -0.39 15.59
C ALA A 28 -10.83 -1.28 15.76
N ALA A 29 -10.77 -2.34 16.56
CA ALA A 29 -11.90 -3.26 16.70
C ALA A 29 -13.02 -2.78 17.66
N VAL A 30 -12.87 -1.67 18.40
CA VAL A 30 -13.70 -1.43 19.60
C VAL A 30 -14.65 -0.22 19.52
N LYS A 31 -14.89 0.46 18.39
CA LYS A 31 -15.83 1.61 18.44
C LYS A 31 -16.88 1.86 17.35
N ALA A 32 -17.08 1.02 16.33
CA ALA A 32 -18.15 1.33 15.37
C ALA A 32 -18.87 0.16 14.66
N GLY A 33 -18.48 -1.10 14.86
CA GLY A 33 -19.15 -2.21 14.14
C GLY A 33 -18.97 -2.18 12.61
N GLU A 34 -18.00 -1.42 12.11
CA GLU A 34 -17.63 -1.36 10.70
C GLU A 34 -16.49 -2.35 10.39
N THR A 35 -16.47 -2.89 9.17
CA THR A 35 -15.38 -3.73 8.66
C THR A 35 -14.13 -2.88 8.45
N VAL A 36 -13.28 -2.78 9.48
CA VAL A 36 -12.03 -2.01 9.38
C VAL A 36 -10.94 -2.88 8.76
N VAL A 37 -10.41 -2.45 7.61
CA VAL A 37 -9.19 -3.02 7.03
C VAL A 37 -7.99 -2.59 7.88
N PRO A 38 -7.17 -3.52 8.41
CA PRO A 38 -5.94 -3.19 9.11
C PRO A 38 -5.05 -2.23 8.32
N ALA A 39 -4.42 -1.28 8.99
CA ALA A 39 -3.52 -0.32 8.34
C ALA A 39 -2.37 -1.01 7.57
N SER A 40 -1.95 -2.19 8.04
CA SER A 40 -0.97 -3.05 7.39
C SER A 40 -1.48 -3.62 6.06
N GLU A 41 -2.71 -4.11 6.02
CA GLU A 41 -3.36 -4.64 4.81
C GLU A 41 -3.60 -3.53 3.79
N LEU A 42 -4.06 -2.35 4.23
CA LEU A 42 -4.19 -1.18 3.37
C LEU A 42 -2.84 -0.76 2.76
N ALA A 43 -1.78 -0.73 3.57
CA ALA A 43 -0.44 -0.40 3.08
C ALA A 43 0.09 -1.44 2.08
N ALA A 44 -0.18 -2.74 2.32
CA ALA A 44 0.17 -3.82 1.40
C ALA A 44 -0.58 -3.69 0.06
N ALA A 45 -1.89 -3.44 0.10
CA ALA A 45 -2.70 -3.24 -1.09
C ALA A 45 -2.24 -2.02 -1.90
N ILE A 46 -1.91 -0.90 -1.25
CA ILE A 46 -1.38 0.29 -1.94
C ILE A 46 -0.05 -0.01 -2.63
N LYS A 47 0.83 -0.80 -2.00
CA LYS A 47 2.10 -1.22 -2.61
C LYS A 47 1.86 -2.06 -3.86
N GLU A 48 0.93 -3.02 -3.78
CA GLU A 48 0.58 -3.89 -4.90
C GLU A 48 -0.01 -3.08 -6.07
N ILE A 49 -0.93 -2.16 -5.79
CA ILE A 49 -1.52 -1.27 -6.81
C ILE A 49 -0.43 -0.50 -7.56
N LYS A 50 0.55 0.07 -6.85
CA LYS A 50 1.65 0.82 -7.48
C LYS A 50 2.50 -0.06 -8.39
N GLU A 51 2.76 -1.30 -7.97
CA GLU A 51 3.55 -2.25 -8.78
C GLU A 51 2.78 -2.69 -10.02
N LEU A 52 1.49 -2.99 -9.89
CA LEU A 52 0.63 -3.33 -11.02
C LEU A 52 0.52 -2.17 -12.02
N GLN A 53 0.36 -0.92 -11.53
CA GLN A 53 0.37 0.27 -12.40
C GLN A 53 1.71 0.41 -13.16
N ARG A 54 2.84 0.15 -12.49
CA ARG A 54 4.17 0.19 -13.12
C ARG A 54 4.33 -0.89 -14.19
N LEU A 55 3.86 -2.11 -13.93
CA LEU A 55 3.91 -3.21 -14.89
C LEU A 55 3.00 -2.98 -16.09
N LEU A 56 1.79 -2.48 -15.85
CA LEU A 56 0.84 -2.13 -16.90
C LEU A 56 1.44 -1.08 -17.84
N GLY A 57 2.03 -0.01 -17.32
CA GLY A 57 2.68 1.02 -18.16
C GLY A 57 3.78 0.45 -19.07
N LYS A 58 4.60 -0.48 -18.57
CA LYS A 58 5.62 -1.16 -19.38
C LYS A 58 5.00 -1.98 -20.52
N LYS A 59 3.94 -2.74 -20.21
CA LYS A 59 3.26 -3.58 -21.20
C LYS A 59 2.50 -2.75 -22.24
N THR A 60 1.92 -1.62 -21.85
CA THR A 60 1.29 -0.69 -22.80
C THR A 60 2.29 -0.19 -23.83
N LEU A 61 3.47 0.29 -23.38
CA LEU A 61 4.51 0.77 -24.28
C LEU A 61 5.02 -0.33 -25.22
N GLU A 62 5.25 -1.53 -24.70
CA GLU A 62 5.66 -2.68 -25.52
C GLU A 62 4.64 -3.00 -26.61
N VAL A 63 3.34 -2.95 -26.27
CA VAL A 63 2.25 -3.18 -27.23
C VAL A 63 2.20 -2.08 -28.29
N GLU A 64 2.43 -0.81 -27.94
CA GLU A 64 2.46 0.30 -28.90
C GLU A 64 3.60 0.14 -29.91
N ILE A 65 4.82 -0.15 -29.43
CA ILE A 65 5.99 -0.38 -30.30
C ILE A 65 5.75 -1.55 -31.25
N LEU A 66 5.18 -2.65 -30.74
CA LEU A 66 4.89 -3.82 -31.56
C LEU A 66 3.83 -3.52 -32.63
N LYS A 67 2.80 -2.72 -32.30
CA LYS A 67 1.81 -2.28 -33.28
C LYS A 67 2.44 -1.43 -34.37
N GLU A 68 3.28 -0.46 -34.02
CA GLU A 68 4.01 0.38 -34.98
C GLU A 68 4.90 -0.46 -35.91
N ALA A 69 5.63 -1.43 -35.36
CA ALA A 69 6.48 -2.33 -36.15
C ALA A 69 5.65 -3.18 -37.14
N VAL A 70 4.48 -3.66 -36.71
CA VAL A 70 3.55 -4.41 -37.58
C VAL A 70 2.97 -3.53 -38.68
N GLU A 71 2.55 -2.30 -38.36
CA GLU A 71 2.05 -1.34 -39.35
C GLU A 71 3.10 -0.98 -40.38
N TRP A 72 4.34 -0.78 -39.93
CA TRP A 72 5.47 -0.53 -40.83
C TRP A 72 5.77 -1.72 -41.74
N GLY A 73 5.68 -2.96 -41.23
CA GLY A 73 5.83 -4.16 -42.05
C GLY A 73 4.73 -4.28 -43.12
N ARG A 74 3.48 -3.97 -42.76
CA ARG A 74 2.33 -4.00 -43.68
C ARG A 74 2.39 -2.92 -44.76
N SER A 75 2.89 -1.72 -44.45
CA SER A 75 3.00 -0.63 -45.44
C SER A 75 4.13 -0.84 -46.44
N LYS A 76 5.08 -1.73 -46.14
CA LYS A 76 6.23 -2.08 -46.99
C LYS A 76 5.99 -3.26 -47.93
N THR A 77 4.83 -3.93 -47.80
CA THR A 77 4.38 -5.03 -48.66
C THR A 77 3.34 -4.50 -49.63
#